data_AF-A0A251YCG1-F1
#
_entry.id   AF-A0A251YCG1-F1
#
_cell.length_a   1.000
_cell.length_b   1.000
_cell.length_c   1.000
_cell.angle_alpha   90.00
_cell.angle_beta   90.00
_cell.angle_gamma   90.00
#
_symmetry.space_group_name_H-M   'P 1'
#
loop_
_entity.id
_entity.type
_entity.pdbx_description
1 polymer ?
#
loop_
_entity_poly.entity_id
_entity_poly.type
_entity_poly.pdbx_seq_one_letter_code
_entity_poly.pdbx_strand_id
1 'polypeptide(L)'
;MRTCEPGRMTAPADPLAPDDDRPALELRWPTVMTDGGDPEAPVVDVVNVGTARWIPREGDAFVAIGAFTEPGAPVPGIPFAFGGGPRTAVALDPGDSTRVPVAIPAGDWAALRPGPHDLHVALVLPRARRAGPLRVTVTAEAIARRRPVAKSGRPPTDSDMRRSYDARIAWLRTRVAAADAHVPLVAALAGVASRADAVARIRALLEVDGEHAQLLLHTQLQDLLPYSAEGTRREVAEAVTRRDALGPEPAEDRDPA
;
A
#
# COMPACT_ATOMS: atom_id res chain seq x y z
N MET A 1 -52.18 51.12 -12.22
CA MET A 1 -51.50 49.91 -11.71
C MET A 1 -50.51 49.44 -12.76
N ARG A 2 -49.21 49.69 -12.55
CA ARG A 2 -48.12 49.09 -13.32
C ARG A 2 -47.41 48.13 -12.37
N THR A 3 -47.36 46.86 -12.70
CA THR A 3 -46.58 45.85 -11.97
C THR A 3 -45.26 45.64 -12.69
N CYS A 4 -44.17 45.95 -11.99
CA CYS A 4 -42.81 45.64 -12.37
C CYS A 4 -42.56 44.13 -12.28
N GLU A 5 -42.00 43.53 -13.33
CA GLU A 5 -41.36 42.22 -13.26
C GLU A 5 -39.94 42.36 -12.65
N PRO A 6 -39.55 41.53 -11.67
CA PRO A 6 -38.17 41.46 -11.23
C PRO A 6 -37.35 40.64 -12.23
N GLY A 7 -36.31 41.28 -12.77
CA GLY A 7 -35.35 40.67 -13.68
C GLY A 7 -34.66 39.45 -13.07
N ARG A 8 -34.70 38.34 -13.82
CA ARG A 8 -33.83 37.17 -13.59
C ARG A 8 -32.39 37.60 -13.84
N MET A 9 -31.66 37.80 -12.75
CA MET A 9 -30.22 37.91 -12.73
C MET A 9 -29.64 36.53 -13.09
N THR A 10 -29.19 36.36 -14.32
CA THR A 10 -28.43 35.20 -14.78
C THR A 10 -27.16 35.11 -13.94
N ALA A 11 -27.05 34.10 -13.09
CA ALA A 11 -25.80 33.78 -12.43
C ALA A 11 -24.73 33.49 -13.51
N PRO A 12 -23.49 33.97 -13.35
CA PRO A 12 -22.42 33.58 -14.25
C PRO A 12 -22.29 32.06 -14.17
N ALA A 13 -22.35 31.41 -15.34
CA ALA A 13 -22.09 29.99 -15.46
C ALA A 13 -20.72 29.70 -14.84
N ASP A 14 -20.71 28.93 -13.75
CA ASP A 14 -19.51 28.27 -13.29
C ASP A 14 -18.88 27.55 -14.49
N PRO A 15 -17.55 27.65 -14.68
CA PRO A 15 -16.90 26.88 -15.73
C PRO A 15 -17.18 25.41 -15.46
N LEU A 16 -17.88 24.78 -16.41
CA LEU A 16 -18.14 23.34 -16.46
C LEU A 16 -16.92 22.58 -15.96
N ALA A 17 -17.02 22.01 -14.75
CA ALA A 17 -16.13 20.94 -14.36
C ALA A 17 -16.26 19.87 -15.46
N PRO A 18 -15.17 19.46 -16.14
CA PRO A 18 -15.29 18.45 -17.18
C PRO A 18 -15.84 17.16 -16.57
N ASP A 19 -16.88 16.60 -17.19
CA ASP A 19 -17.44 15.28 -16.88
C ASP A 19 -16.31 14.27 -16.58
N ASP A 20 -16.24 13.76 -15.35
CA ASP A 20 -15.27 12.70 -14.99
C ASP A 20 -15.88 11.31 -15.25
N ASP A 21 -15.99 10.98 -16.54
CA ASP A 21 -16.67 9.79 -17.08
C ASP A 21 -15.72 8.57 -17.26
N ARG A 22 -14.88 8.27 -16.26
CA ARG A 22 -13.87 7.17 -16.33
C ARG A 22 -14.50 5.77 -16.11
N PRO A 23 -14.13 4.74 -16.90
CA PRO A 23 -12.75 4.26 -16.92
C PRO A 23 -12.18 3.94 -18.32
N ALA A 24 -11.15 4.72 -18.68
CA ALA A 24 -10.11 4.33 -19.63
C ALA A 24 -9.16 3.26 -19.05
N LEU A 25 -9.33 2.84 -17.79
CA LEU A 25 -8.47 1.85 -17.14
C LEU A 25 -9.18 0.53 -16.89
N GLU A 26 -8.48 -0.58 -17.14
CA GLU A 26 -8.94 -1.94 -16.89
C GLU A 26 -7.91 -2.70 -16.07
N LEU A 27 -8.37 -3.45 -15.08
CA LEU A 27 -7.53 -4.42 -14.37
C LEU A 27 -7.49 -5.72 -15.15
N ARG A 28 -6.28 -6.24 -15.39
CA ARG A 28 -6.06 -7.53 -16.03
C ARG A 28 -5.12 -8.39 -15.21
N TRP A 29 -5.44 -9.67 -15.09
CA TRP A 29 -4.49 -10.63 -14.53
C TRP A 29 -3.39 -10.87 -15.55
N PRO A 30 -2.12 -10.65 -15.19
CA PRO A 30 -1.02 -10.97 -16.08
C PRO A 30 -0.89 -12.49 -16.25
N THR A 31 -0.31 -12.93 -17.36
CA THR A 31 -0.12 -14.36 -17.67
C THR A 31 0.58 -15.13 -16.54
N VAL A 32 1.54 -14.49 -15.86
CA VAL A 32 2.23 -15.07 -14.70
C VAL A 32 1.27 -15.45 -13.56
N MET A 33 0.13 -14.77 -13.43
CA MET A 33 -0.89 -15.09 -12.45
C MET A 33 -1.88 -16.16 -12.97
N THR A 34 -2.20 -16.15 -14.26
CA THR A 34 -3.12 -17.14 -14.84
C THR A 34 -2.48 -18.52 -14.99
N ASP A 35 -1.16 -18.58 -15.13
CA ASP A 35 -0.40 -19.81 -15.39
C ASP A 35 0.24 -20.37 -14.10
N GLY A 36 -0.56 -20.45 -13.03
CA GLY A 36 -0.12 -21.02 -11.75
C GLY A 36 0.68 -20.07 -10.87
N GLY A 37 0.39 -18.76 -10.95
CA GLY A 37 1.04 -17.75 -10.14
C GLY A 37 0.84 -17.93 -8.63
N ASP A 38 1.75 -17.33 -7.86
CA ASP A 38 1.74 -17.42 -6.40
C ASP A 38 0.59 -16.61 -5.77
N PRO A 39 -0.38 -17.25 -5.11
CA PRO A 39 -1.47 -16.55 -4.44
C PRO A 39 -1.02 -15.74 -3.22
N GLU A 40 0.20 -15.94 -2.71
CA GLU A 40 0.75 -15.16 -1.61
C GLU A 40 1.32 -13.80 -2.07
N ALA A 41 1.75 -13.69 -3.32
CA ALA A 41 2.31 -12.47 -3.90
C ALA A 41 1.55 -12.01 -5.16
N PRO A 42 0.21 -11.83 -5.09
CA PRO A 42 -0.59 -11.53 -6.26
C PRO A 42 -0.26 -10.15 -6.83
N VAL A 43 -0.29 -10.06 -8.15
CA VAL A 43 -0.09 -8.83 -8.93
C VAL A 43 -1.20 -8.69 -9.97
N VAL A 44 -1.58 -7.45 -10.26
CA VAL A 44 -2.56 -7.13 -11.31
C VAL A 44 -1.98 -6.05 -12.21
N ASP A 45 -2.27 -6.11 -13.51
CA ASP A 45 -1.89 -5.07 -14.45
C ASP A 45 -3.03 -4.03 -14.53
N VAL A 46 -2.69 -2.76 -14.36
CA VAL A 46 -3.58 -1.62 -14.65
C VAL A 46 -3.28 -1.18 -16.08
N VAL A 47 -4.25 -1.36 -16.98
CA VAL A 47 -4.08 -1.13 -18.41
C VAL A 47 -4.91 0.06 -18.86
N ASN A 48 -4.32 0.97 -19.63
CA ASN A 48 -5.08 2.01 -20.31
C ASN A 48 -5.72 1.44 -21.59
N VAL A 49 -7.02 1.22 -21.54
CA VAL A 49 -7.87 0.77 -22.66
C VAL A 49 -8.61 1.91 -23.35
N GLY A 50 -8.40 3.15 -22.91
CA GLY A 50 -8.93 4.34 -23.57
C GLY A 50 -8.17 4.69 -24.84
N THR A 51 -8.71 5.65 -25.59
CA THR A 51 -8.11 6.15 -26.84
C THR A 51 -7.12 7.30 -26.63
N ALA A 52 -6.98 7.79 -25.40
CA ALA A 52 -6.09 8.90 -25.03
C ALA A 52 -5.17 8.52 -23.87
N ARG A 53 -4.04 9.22 -23.75
CA ARG A 53 -3.10 9.06 -22.63
C ARG A 53 -3.82 9.32 -21.31
N TRP A 54 -3.70 8.38 -20.39
CA TRP A 54 -4.19 8.54 -19.03
C TRP A 54 -3.13 9.29 -18.21
N ILE A 55 -3.52 10.41 -17.60
CA ILE A 55 -2.64 11.26 -16.80
C ILE A 55 -3.15 11.25 -15.35
N PRO A 56 -2.32 10.84 -14.37
CA PRO A 56 -2.66 10.90 -12.95
C PRO A 56 -3.01 12.32 -12.51
N ARG A 57 -4.04 12.46 -11.69
CA ARG A 57 -4.33 13.70 -10.97
C ARG A 57 -3.61 13.71 -9.62
N GLU A 58 -3.51 14.89 -9.01
CA GLU A 58 -2.99 15.01 -7.65
C GLU A 58 -3.81 14.13 -6.69
N GLY A 59 -3.12 13.26 -5.94
CA GLY A 59 -3.74 12.29 -5.04
C GLY A 59 -4.09 10.94 -5.68
N ASP A 60 -3.99 10.78 -7.01
CA ASP A 60 -4.17 9.47 -7.65
C ASP A 60 -3.02 8.52 -7.28
N ALA A 61 -3.38 7.34 -6.80
CA ALA A 61 -2.44 6.30 -6.40
C ALA A 61 -2.95 4.93 -6.83
N PHE A 62 -2.09 4.10 -7.42
CA PHE A 62 -2.49 2.75 -7.79
C PHE A 62 -2.40 1.82 -6.59
N VAL A 63 -3.52 1.66 -5.88
CA VAL A 63 -3.67 0.78 -4.72
C VAL A 63 -4.65 -0.33 -5.04
N ALA A 64 -4.14 -1.54 -5.27
CA ALA A 64 -4.95 -2.73 -5.54
C ALA A 64 -5.16 -3.53 -4.26
N ILE A 65 -6.41 -3.86 -3.95
CA ILE A 65 -6.79 -4.68 -2.80
C ILE A 65 -7.52 -5.92 -3.28
N GLY A 66 -7.14 -7.06 -2.73
CA GLY A 66 -7.70 -8.36 -3.07
C GLY A 66 -8.45 -8.99 -1.91
N ALA A 67 -9.42 -9.83 -2.26
CA ALA A 67 -10.19 -10.64 -1.34
C ALA A 67 -10.47 -12.01 -1.95
N PHE A 68 -10.47 -13.04 -1.11
CA PHE A 68 -10.77 -14.41 -1.51
C PHE A 68 -12.24 -14.74 -1.28
N THR A 69 -12.81 -15.53 -2.18
CA THR A 69 -14.08 -16.22 -1.95
C THR A 69 -13.99 -17.68 -2.31
N GLU A 70 -14.98 -18.46 -1.87
CA GLU A 70 -15.22 -19.77 -2.45
C GLU A 70 -15.47 -19.64 -3.97
N PRO A 71 -15.07 -20.65 -4.76
CA PRO A 71 -15.36 -20.72 -6.19
C PRO A 71 -16.82 -20.42 -6.54
N GLY A 72 -17.06 -19.39 -7.36
CA GLY A 72 -18.40 -19.04 -7.84
C GLY A 72 -19.30 -18.33 -6.83
N ALA A 73 -18.80 -18.01 -5.63
CA ALA A 73 -19.52 -17.18 -4.68
C ALA A 73 -19.66 -15.71 -5.18
N PRO A 74 -20.65 -14.96 -4.69
CA PRO A 74 -20.81 -13.55 -5.05
C PRO A 74 -19.56 -12.72 -4.75
N VAL A 75 -19.33 -11.68 -5.55
CA VAL A 75 -18.20 -10.75 -5.38
C VAL A 75 -18.24 -10.16 -3.96
N PRO A 76 -17.15 -10.24 -3.18
CA PRO A 76 -17.14 -9.76 -1.81
C PRO A 76 -17.20 -8.23 -1.79
N GLY A 77 -17.83 -7.67 -0.75
CA GLY A 77 -17.52 -6.30 -0.36
C GLY A 77 -16.09 -6.28 0.16
N ILE A 78 -15.21 -5.48 -0.45
CA ILE A 78 -13.81 -5.35 -0.02
C ILE A 78 -13.71 -4.11 0.88
N PRO A 79 -13.75 -4.25 2.22
CA PRO A 79 -13.52 -3.12 3.11
C PRO A 79 -12.05 -2.72 3.06
N PHE A 80 -11.78 -1.42 2.95
CA PHE A 80 -10.42 -0.90 3.03
C PHE A 80 -10.36 0.31 3.96
N ALA A 81 -9.23 0.44 4.65
CA ALA A 81 -8.86 1.63 5.40
C ALA A 81 -7.56 2.19 4.82
N PHE A 82 -7.45 3.51 4.68
CA PHE A 82 -6.21 4.16 4.25
C PHE A 82 -5.13 3.94 5.31
N GLY A 83 -4.20 3.03 5.04
CA GLY A 83 -3.18 2.60 6.00
C GLY A 83 -1.98 1.95 5.32
N GLY A 84 -1.33 2.67 4.41
CA GLY A 84 -0.11 2.21 3.73
C GLY A 84 0.25 3.12 2.56
N GLY A 85 1.52 3.53 2.47
CA GLY A 85 1.98 4.58 1.57
C GLY A 85 1.59 4.35 0.10
N PRO A 86 1.04 5.36 -0.60
CA PRO A 86 0.58 5.21 -1.97
C PRO A 86 1.75 4.94 -2.92
N ARG A 87 1.61 3.97 -3.83
CA ARG A 87 2.35 4.05 -5.10
C ARG A 87 1.68 5.14 -5.92
N THR A 88 2.38 6.26 -6.11
CA THR A 88 1.94 7.35 -7.00
C THR A 88 1.52 6.75 -8.34
N ALA A 89 0.32 7.08 -8.81
CA ALA A 89 -0.12 6.61 -10.11
C ALA A 89 0.80 7.19 -11.21
N VAL A 90 1.01 6.42 -12.28
CA VAL A 90 1.88 6.79 -13.41
C VAL A 90 1.04 7.03 -14.65
N ALA A 91 1.50 7.93 -15.53
CA ALA A 91 0.84 8.14 -16.81
C ALA A 91 1.00 6.90 -17.71
N LEU A 92 -0.08 6.57 -18.43
CA LEU A 92 -0.14 5.40 -19.30
C LEU A 92 -0.65 5.84 -20.69
N ASP A 93 0.10 5.57 -21.75
CA ASP A 93 -0.41 5.76 -23.11
C ASP A 93 -1.45 4.68 -23.46
N PRO A 94 -2.30 4.87 -24.50
CA PRO A 94 -3.25 3.84 -24.92
C PRO A 94 -2.57 2.49 -25.20
N GLY A 95 -3.03 1.43 -24.51
CA GLY A 95 -2.46 0.09 -24.58
C GLY A 95 -1.35 -0.19 -23.56
N ASP A 96 -0.78 0.83 -22.92
CA ASP A 96 0.23 0.64 -21.88
C ASP A 96 -0.39 0.03 -20.62
N SER A 97 0.47 -0.67 -19.87
CA SER A 97 0.13 -1.20 -18.56
C SER A 97 1.21 -0.93 -17.53
N THR A 98 0.78 -0.86 -16.27
CA THR A 98 1.69 -0.94 -15.11
C THR A 98 1.26 -2.05 -14.19
N ARG A 99 2.23 -2.71 -13.56
CA ARG A 99 1.98 -3.83 -12.65
C ARG A 99 1.89 -3.35 -11.21
N VAL A 100 0.84 -3.76 -10.54
CA VAL A 100 0.52 -3.34 -9.17
C VAL A 100 0.35 -4.58 -8.29
N PRO A 101 1.16 -4.73 -7.22
CA PRO A 101 0.93 -5.72 -6.18
C PRO A 101 -0.45 -5.56 -5.53
N VAL A 102 -1.11 -6.69 -5.30
CA VAL A 102 -2.43 -6.74 -4.68
C VAL A 102 -2.26 -6.99 -3.19
N ALA A 103 -2.72 -6.06 -2.37
CA ALA A 103 -2.72 -6.20 -0.92
C ALA A 103 -3.94 -7.03 -0.49
N ILE A 104 -3.71 -8.10 0.27
CA ILE A 104 -4.78 -8.93 0.86
C ILE A 104 -4.77 -8.72 2.37
N PRO A 105 -5.88 -8.28 2.98
CA PRO A 105 -5.98 -8.10 4.42
C PRO A 105 -5.62 -9.38 5.19
N ALA A 106 -4.89 -9.25 6.30
CA ALA A 106 -4.51 -10.41 7.13
C ALA A 106 -5.72 -11.16 7.71
N GLY A 107 -6.84 -10.46 7.92
CA GLY A 107 -8.11 -11.06 8.35
C GLY A 107 -8.69 -12.04 7.33
N ASP A 108 -8.55 -11.75 6.03
CA ASP A 108 -9.04 -12.62 4.97
C ASP A 108 -8.27 -13.94 4.96
N TRP A 109 -6.94 -13.90 5.15
CA TRP A 109 -6.11 -15.11 5.28
C TRP A 109 -6.49 -15.99 6.47
N ALA A 110 -6.90 -15.39 7.59
CA ALA A 110 -7.23 -16.13 8.81
C ALA A 110 -8.47 -17.03 8.67
N ALA A 111 -9.40 -16.65 7.79
CA ALA A 111 -10.67 -17.34 7.55
C ALA A 111 -10.59 -18.44 6.46
N LEU A 112 -9.48 -18.52 5.72
CA LEU A 112 -9.32 -19.46 4.60
C LEU A 112 -9.19 -20.90 5.05
N ARG A 113 -9.64 -21.79 4.16
CA ARG A 113 -9.31 -23.22 4.18
C ARG A 113 -8.37 -23.53 3.02
N PRO A 114 -7.52 -24.57 3.12
CA PRO A 114 -6.75 -25.02 1.96
C PRO A 114 -7.69 -25.48 0.84
N GLY A 115 -7.40 -25.12 -0.41
CA GLY A 115 -8.18 -25.51 -1.57
C GLY A 115 -8.36 -24.41 -2.63
N PRO A 116 -9.20 -24.65 -3.65
CA PRO A 116 -9.48 -23.68 -4.70
C PRO A 116 -10.27 -22.48 -4.17
N HIS A 117 -9.84 -21.27 -4.53
CA HIS A 117 -10.49 -20.01 -4.19
C HIS A 117 -10.53 -19.09 -5.42
N ASP A 118 -11.51 -18.20 -5.45
CA ASP A 118 -11.55 -17.09 -6.40
C ASP A 118 -10.94 -15.86 -5.73
N LEU A 119 -9.86 -15.34 -6.32
CA LEU A 119 -9.25 -14.07 -5.92
C LEU A 119 -9.89 -12.94 -6.72
N HIS A 120 -10.55 -12.04 -6.01
CA HIS A 120 -11.11 -10.80 -6.54
C HIS A 120 -10.15 -9.66 -6.28
N VAL A 121 -10.12 -8.67 -7.18
CA VAL A 121 -9.30 -7.47 -7.02
C VAL A 121 -10.09 -6.22 -7.38
N ALA A 122 -9.86 -5.17 -6.60
CA ALA A 122 -10.35 -3.82 -6.90
C ALA A 122 -9.23 -2.80 -6.76
N LEU A 123 -9.27 -1.78 -7.61
CA LEU A 123 -8.45 -0.59 -7.50
C LEU A 123 -9.21 0.41 -6.60
N VAL A 124 -8.58 0.87 -5.53
CA VAL A 124 -9.22 1.78 -4.56
C VAL A 124 -9.54 3.12 -5.21
N LEU A 125 -8.56 3.68 -5.92
CA LEU A 125 -8.65 4.85 -6.81
C LEU A 125 -7.51 4.72 -7.84
N PRO A 126 -7.60 5.35 -9.03
CA PRO A 126 -8.83 5.80 -9.71
C PRO A 126 -9.78 4.63 -10.03
N ARG A 127 -11.02 4.90 -10.46
CA ARG A 127 -11.93 3.84 -10.92
C ARG A 127 -11.33 3.10 -12.13
N ALA A 128 -11.27 1.78 -12.04
CA ALA A 128 -10.92 0.89 -13.15
C ALA A 128 -11.99 -0.19 -13.30
N ARG A 129 -12.17 -0.71 -14.52
CA ARG A 129 -12.96 -1.94 -14.70
C ARG A 129 -12.25 -3.07 -13.97
N ARG A 130 -12.99 -3.81 -13.15
CA ARG A 130 -12.44 -4.94 -12.39
C ARG A 130 -12.04 -6.07 -13.33
N ALA A 131 -10.95 -6.75 -13.00
CA ALA A 131 -10.67 -8.05 -13.59
C ALA A 131 -11.75 -9.04 -13.15
N GLY A 132 -12.06 -10.03 -14.00
CA GLY A 132 -12.79 -11.22 -13.53
C GLY A 132 -12.03 -11.91 -12.39
N PRO A 133 -12.69 -12.76 -11.59
CA PRO A 133 -12.01 -13.48 -10.52
C PRO A 133 -10.90 -14.37 -11.08
N LEU A 134 -9.75 -14.42 -10.39
CA LEU A 134 -8.67 -15.36 -10.69
C LEU A 134 -8.83 -16.61 -9.83
N ARG A 135 -9.00 -17.77 -10.47
CA ARG A 135 -8.99 -19.05 -9.77
C ARG A 135 -7.56 -19.36 -9.31
N VAL A 136 -7.38 -19.55 -8.01
CA VAL A 136 -6.10 -19.95 -7.42
C VAL A 136 -6.28 -21.11 -6.44
N THR A 137 -5.18 -21.80 -6.12
CA THR A 137 -5.17 -22.83 -5.08
C THR A 137 -4.39 -22.32 -3.87
N VAL A 138 -5.09 -22.15 -2.75
CA VAL A 138 -4.49 -21.74 -1.48
C VAL A 138 -4.07 -22.98 -0.70
N THR A 139 -2.81 -23.06 -0.28
CA THR A 139 -2.29 -24.19 0.49
C THR A 139 -2.39 -23.95 2.00
N ALA A 140 -2.36 -25.03 2.79
CA ALA A 140 -2.29 -24.93 4.25
C ALA A 140 -1.04 -24.18 4.72
N GLU A 141 0.06 -24.36 4.01
CA GLU A 141 1.34 -23.70 4.30
C GLU A 141 1.30 -22.19 4.03
N ALA A 142 0.66 -21.78 2.92
CA ALA A 142 0.43 -20.37 2.61
C ALA A 142 -0.44 -19.70 3.69
N ILE A 143 -1.51 -20.37 4.12
CA ILE A 143 -2.36 -19.90 5.23
C ILE A 143 -1.55 -19.77 6.51
N ALA A 144 -0.71 -20.76 6.84
CA ALA A 144 0.10 -20.73 8.06
C ALA A 144 1.13 -19.57 8.05
N ARG A 145 1.77 -19.29 6.92
CA ARG A 145 2.71 -18.16 6.75
C ARG A 145 2.04 -16.80 6.87
N ARG A 146 0.78 -16.69 6.43
CA ARG A 146 0.03 -15.42 6.36
C ARG A 146 -0.95 -15.21 7.49
N ARG A 147 -1.29 -16.24 8.26
CA ARG A 147 -2.13 -16.12 9.43
C ARG A 147 -1.44 -15.17 10.41
N PRO A 148 -2.06 -14.04 10.75
CA PRO A 148 -1.49 -13.17 11.76
C PRO A 148 -1.32 -13.99 13.04
N VAL A 149 -0.14 -13.92 13.68
CA VAL A 149 0.02 -14.35 15.07
C VAL A 149 -1.11 -13.67 15.84
N ALA A 150 -1.96 -14.46 16.50
CA ALA A 150 -3.20 -13.99 17.09
C ALA A 150 -2.90 -12.74 17.94
N LYS A 151 -3.28 -11.57 17.44
CA LYS A 151 -3.28 -10.35 18.25
C LYS A 151 -4.38 -10.60 19.28
N SER A 152 -4.03 -10.48 20.55
CA SER A 152 -4.99 -10.62 21.65
C SER A 152 -6.22 -9.76 21.31
N GLY A 153 -7.43 -10.32 21.43
CA GLY A 153 -8.68 -9.60 21.11
C GLY A 153 -8.99 -8.42 22.03
N ARG A 154 -8.00 -7.99 22.83
CA ARG A 154 -8.04 -6.80 23.66
C ARG A 154 -7.79 -5.58 22.76
N PRO A 155 -8.57 -4.49 22.89
CA PRO A 155 -8.23 -3.23 22.28
C PRO A 155 -6.78 -2.82 22.62
N PRO A 156 -6.00 -2.28 21.66
CA PRO A 156 -4.64 -1.82 21.91
C PRO A 156 -4.64 -0.82 23.06
N THR A 157 -3.75 -1.01 24.02
CA THR A 157 -3.53 -0.01 25.07
C THR A 157 -2.72 1.17 24.51
N ASP A 158 -2.70 2.30 25.22
CA ASP A 158 -1.87 3.45 24.84
C ASP A 158 -0.37 3.07 24.80
N SER A 159 0.08 2.15 25.66
CA SER A 159 1.45 1.59 25.61
C SER A 159 1.67 0.74 24.35
N ASP A 160 0.70 -0.09 23.95
CA ASP A 160 0.79 -0.85 22.69
C ASP A 160 0.85 0.07 21.47
N MET A 161 0.02 1.12 21.46
CA MET A 161 0.00 2.13 20.40
C MET A 161 1.31 2.92 20.37
N ARG A 162 1.84 3.32 21.53
CA ARG A 162 3.14 3.99 21.65
C ARG A 162 4.26 3.12 21.10
N ARG A 163 4.34 1.86 21.52
CA ARG A 163 5.33 0.87 21.02
C ARG A 163 5.22 0.69 19.50
N SER A 164 4.00 0.62 18.97
CA SER A 164 3.74 0.54 17.53
C SER A 164 4.24 1.79 16.78
N TYR A 165 3.98 2.99 17.31
CA TYR A 165 4.51 4.22 16.73
C TYR A 165 6.03 4.29 16.83
N ASP A 166 6.64 3.89 17.94
CA ASP A 166 8.10 3.87 18.09
C ASP A 166 8.76 2.94 17.07
N ALA A 167 8.21 1.74 16.87
CA ALA A 167 8.66 0.81 15.83
C ALA A 167 8.50 1.41 14.42
N ARG A 168 7.35 2.04 14.14
CA ARG A 168 7.12 2.72 12.85
C ARG A 168 8.08 3.88 12.63
N ILE A 169 8.33 4.70 13.65
CA ILE A 169 9.26 5.83 13.61
C ILE A 169 10.69 5.32 13.34
N ALA A 170 11.12 4.26 14.03
CA ALA A 170 12.44 3.65 13.82
C ALA A 170 12.61 3.16 12.37
N TRP A 171 11.60 2.49 11.81
CA TRP A 171 11.63 2.04 10.42
C TRP A 171 11.67 3.20 9.41
N LEU A 172 10.79 4.20 9.57
CA LEU A 172 10.74 5.36 8.67
C LEU A 172 12.05 6.15 8.71
N ARG A 173 12.67 6.29 9.89
CA ARG A 173 13.99 6.91 10.03
C ARG A 173 15.08 6.10 9.33
N THR A 174 15.03 4.78 9.42
CA THR A 174 15.95 3.91 8.67
C THR A 174 15.83 4.13 7.16
N ARG A 175 14.60 4.25 6.64
CA ARG A 175 14.38 4.54 5.21
C ARG A 175 14.91 5.91 4.79
N VAL A 176 14.73 6.94 5.63
CA VAL A 176 15.31 8.27 5.39
C VAL A 176 16.83 8.19 5.36
N ALA A 177 17.45 7.54 6.34
CA ALA A 177 18.91 7.36 6.37
C ALA A 177 19.43 6.62 5.13
N ALA A 178 18.72 5.58 4.69
CA ALA A 178 19.05 4.86 3.46
C ALA A 178 18.93 5.73 2.20
N ALA A 179 17.91 6.59 2.12
CA ALA A 179 17.73 7.51 1.00
C ALA A 179 18.82 8.61 0.98
N ASP A 180 19.16 9.15 2.15
CA ASP A 180 20.26 10.11 2.30
C ASP A 180 21.60 9.47 1.91
N ALA A 181 21.76 8.17 2.18
CA ALA A 181 22.92 7.37 1.81
C ALA A 181 22.74 6.57 0.50
N HIS A 182 21.82 6.95 -0.41
CA HIS A 182 21.46 6.08 -1.54
C HIS A 182 22.65 5.74 -2.46
N VAL A 183 23.54 6.70 -2.77
CA VAL A 183 24.74 6.46 -3.59
C VAL A 183 25.70 5.45 -2.93
N PRO A 184 26.18 5.66 -1.69
CA PRO A 184 27.05 4.68 -1.04
C PRO A 184 26.35 3.35 -0.77
N LEU A 185 25.03 3.34 -0.53
CA LEU A 185 24.25 2.11 -0.35
C LEU A 185 24.23 1.25 -1.62
N VAL A 186 23.92 1.85 -2.77
CA VAL A 186 23.95 1.14 -4.07
C VAL A 186 25.37 0.66 -4.37
N ALA A 187 26.39 1.48 -4.12
CA ALA A 187 27.78 1.10 -4.33
C ALA A 187 28.21 -0.07 -3.41
N ALA A 188 27.80 -0.06 -2.14
CA ALA A 188 28.10 -1.12 -1.19
C ALA A 188 27.41 -2.44 -1.57
N LEU A 189 26.23 -2.37 -2.19
CA LEU A 189 25.48 -3.54 -2.65
C LEU A 189 25.91 -4.04 -4.03
N ALA A 190 26.60 -3.22 -4.81
CA ALA A 190 27.13 -3.62 -6.11
C ALA A 190 28.10 -4.81 -5.97
N GLY A 191 27.81 -5.91 -6.67
CA GLY A 191 28.66 -7.10 -6.69
C GLY A 191 28.60 -7.97 -5.43
N VAL A 192 27.62 -7.78 -4.54
CA VAL A 192 27.40 -8.69 -3.41
C VAL A 192 26.96 -10.07 -3.93
N ALA A 193 27.63 -11.14 -3.47
CA ALA A 193 27.38 -12.51 -3.91
C ALA A 193 26.25 -13.22 -3.14
N SER A 194 25.85 -12.72 -1.96
CA SER A 194 24.84 -13.38 -1.11
C SER A 194 23.94 -12.39 -0.37
N ARG A 195 22.72 -12.85 -0.03
CA ARG A 195 21.77 -12.08 0.78
C ARG A 195 22.33 -11.77 2.18
N ALA A 196 23.07 -12.70 2.78
CA ALA A 196 23.66 -12.52 4.09
C ALA A 196 24.69 -11.39 4.08
N ASP A 197 25.54 -11.34 3.06
CA ASP A 197 26.53 -10.28 2.87
C ASP A 197 25.86 -8.93 2.59
N ALA A 198 24.76 -8.92 1.83
CA ALA A 198 24.01 -7.69 1.53
C ALA A 198 23.45 -7.08 2.83
N VAL A 199 22.82 -7.92 3.66
CA VAL A 199 22.32 -7.51 4.98
C VAL A 199 23.46 -7.02 5.86
N ALA A 200 24.59 -7.72 5.91
CA ALA A 200 25.76 -7.30 6.70
C ALA A 200 26.30 -5.94 6.26
N ARG A 201 26.37 -5.67 4.94
CA ARG A 201 26.81 -4.37 4.41
C ARG A 201 25.82 -3.25 4.72
N ILE A 202 24.51 -3.50 4.62
CA ILE A 202 23.49 -2.51 5.00
C ILE A 202 23.61 -2.14 6.48
N ARG A 203 23.73 -3.15 7.35
CA ARG A 203 23.90 -2.93 8.80
C ARG A 203 25.12 -2.09 9.11
N ALA A 204 26.25 -2.39 8.47
CA ALA A 204 27.49 -1.67 8.69
C ALA A 204 27.43 -0.22 8.16
N LEU A 205 26.81 -0.02 7.00
CA LEU A 205 26.73 1.31 6.38
C LEU A 205 25.77 2.26 7.12
N LEU A 206 24.63 1.75 7.58
CA LEU A 206 23.55 2.57 8.16
C LEU A 206 23.46 2.44 9.69
N GLU A 207 24.31 1.63 10.31
CA GLU A 207 24.30 1.35 11.76
C GLU A 207 22.95 0.84 12.28
N VAL A 208 22.27 0.02 11.48
CA VAL A 208 20.96 -0.55 11.81
C VAL A 208 21.04 -2.00 12.26
N ASP A 209 20.00 -2.47 12.95
CA ASP A 209 19.86 -3.88 13.28
C ASP A 209 19.61 -4.77 12.05
N GLY A 210 19.67 -6.09 12.26
CA GLY A 210 19.51 -7.05 11.18
C GLY A 210 18.10 -7.15 10.60
N GLU A 211 17.07 -6.77 11.36
CA GLU A 211 15.68 -6.81 10.90
C GLU A 211 15.42 -5.64 9.94
N HIS A 212 15.78 -4.43 10.35
CA HIS A 212 15.69 -3.23 9.53
C HIS A 212 16.58 -3.33 8.27
N ALA A 213 17.77 -3.91 8.37
CA ALA A 213 18.60 -4.17 7.19
C ALA A 213 17.97 -5.16 6.21
N GLN A 214 17.31 -6.20 6.69
CA GLN A 214 16.57 -7.15 5.85
C GLN A 214 15.37 -6.50 5.18
N LEU A 215 14.60 -5.68 5.91
CA LEU A 215 13.48 -4.93 5.36
C LEU A 215 13.94 -3.94 4.28
N LEU A 216 15.07 -3.27 4.52
CA LEU A 216 15.64 -2.33 3.56
C LEU A 216 16.09 -3.01 2.27
N LEU A 217 16.67 -4.21 2.34
CA LEU A 217 17.06 -4.97 1.15
C LEU A 217 15.87 -5.30 0.22
N HIS A 218 14.65 -5.37 0.76
CA HIS A 218 13.42 -5.59 0.00
C HIS A 218 12.71 -4.29 -0.41
N THR A 219 13.25 -3.13 -0.05
CA THR A 219 12.68 -1.82 -0.40
C THR A 219 12.98 -1.49 -1.85
N GLN A 220 12.00 -0.90 -2.56
CA GLN A 220 12.18 -0.58 -3.98
C GLN A 220 13.04 0.66 -4.16
N LEU A 221 13.81 0.74 -5.25
CA LEU A 221 14.76 1.84 -5.45
C LEU A 221 14.07 3.22 -5.49
N GLN A 222 12.87 3.32 -6.08
CA GLN A 222 12.12 4.57 -6.11
C GLN A 222 11.70 5.07 -4.72
N ASP A 223 11.60 4.16 -3.74
CA ASP A 223 11.25 4.50 -2.36
C ASP A 223 12.43 5.10 -1.59
N LEU A 224 13.63 5.09 -2.18
CA LEU A 224 14.87 5.67 -1.66
C LEU A 224 15.31 6.93 -2.43
N LEU A 225 14.56 7.35 -3.45
CA LEU A 225 14.88 8.57 -4.20
C LEU A 225 14.58 9.83 -3.37
N PRO A 226 15.30 10.95 -3.60
CA PRO A 226 15.18 12.17 -2.79
C PRO A 226 13.75 12.70 -2.63
N TYR A 227 12.92 12.64 -3.69
CA TYR A 227 11.54 13.11 -3.63
C TYR A 227 10.65 12.23 -2.73
N SER A 228 10.91 10.92 -2.69
CA SER A 228 10.18 9.96 -1.84
C SER A 228 10.64 10.07 -0.38
N ALA A 229 11.92 10.34 -0.16
CA ALA A 229 12.48 10.61 1.16
C ALA A 229 11.78 11.79 1.85
N GLU A 230 11.42 12.85 1.12
CA GLU A 230 10.70 13.99 1.70
C GLU A 230 9.27 13.65 2.13
N GLY A 231 8.58 12.78 1.39
CA GLY A 231 7.33 12.19 1.87
C GLY A 231 7.52 11.39 3.16
N THR A 232 8.58 10.57 3.20
CA THR A 232 8.92 9.75 4.36
C THR A 232 9.27 10.60 5.59
N ARG A 233 9.98 11.73 5.44
CA ARG A 233 10.28 12.67 6.54
C ARG A 233 9.02 13.28 7.13
N ARG A 234 8.04 13.63 6.30
CA ARG A 234 6.73 14.11 6.78
C ARG A 234 5.98 13.02 7.56
N GLU A 235 6.02 11.77 7.10
CA GLU A 235 5.45 10.65 7.84
C GLU A 235 6.14 10.42 9.20
N VAL A 236 7.47 10.59 9.29
CA VAL A 236 8.19 10.54 10.57
C VAL A 236 7.65 11.60 11.53
N ALA A 237 7.55 12.86 11.07
CA ALA A 237 7.07 13.96 11.91
C ALA A 237 5.64 13.70 12.41
N GLU A 238 4.75 13.25 11.52
CA GLU A 238 3.37 12.93 11.86
C GLU A 238 3.27 11.77 12.87
N ALA A 239 4.06 10.71 12.68
CA ALA A 239 4.09 9.57 13.60
C ALA A 239 4.61 9.97 14.99
N VAL A 240 5.62 10.85 15.05
CA VAL A 240 6.11 11.43 16.32
C VAL A 240 5.01 12.22 17.02
N THR A 241 4.32 13.13 16.31
CA THR A 241 3.21 13.90 16.88
C THR A 241 2.11 12.99 17.44
N ARG A 242 1.70 11.94 16.70
CA ARG A 242 0.68 11.00 17.17
C ARG A 242 1.12 10.21 18.40
N ARG A 243 2.38 9.78 18.45
CA ARG A 243 2.94 9.09 19.62
C ARG A 243 2.96 10.01 20.84
N ASP A 244 3.38 11.25 20.67
CA ASP A 244 3.52 12.20 21.78
C ASP A 244 2.15 12.61 22.35
N ALA A 245 1.10 12.59 21.52
CA ALA A 245 -0.28 12.80 21.96
C ALA A 245 -0.83 11.69 22.90
N LEU A 246 -0.21 10.51 22.96
CA LEU A 246 -0.65 9.40 23.83
C LEU A 246 -0.28 9.57 25.31
N GLY A 247 0.44 10.64 25.71
CA GLY A 247 0.86 10.89 27.09
C GLY A 247 1.99 9.96 27.59
N PRO A 248 2.78 10.34 28.62
CA PRO A 248 3.91 9.53 29.10
C PRO A 248 3.46 8.13 29.54
N GLU A 249 4.34 7.12 29.43
CA GLU A 249 4.03 5.81 30.00
C GLU A 249 3.70 5.97 31.50
N PRO A 250 2.63 5.32 31.99
CA PRO A 250 2.40 5.27 33.43
C PRO A 250 3.64 4.65 34.06
N ALA A 251 4.20 5.32 35.07
CA ALA A 251 5.30 4.78 35.84
C ALA A 251 4.88 3.39 36.33
N GLU A 252 5.69 2.37 36.06
CA GLU A 252 5.54 1.06 36.71
C GLU A 252 5.48 1.32 38.20
N ASP A 253 4.32 1.07 38.81
CA ASP A 253 4.17 1.02 40.26
C ASP A 253 5.15 -0.06 40.74
N ARG A 254 6.31 0.40 41.24
CA ARG A 254 7.19 -0.43 42.04
C ARG A 254 6.42 -0.70 43.32
N ASP A 255 5.83 -1.88 43.39
CA ASP A 255 5.31 -2.45 44.64
C ASP A 255 6.37 -2.26 45.74
N PRO A 256 6.08 -1.52 46.82
CA PRO A 256 6.95 -1.50 47.98
C PRO A 256 6.85 -2.86 48.69
N ALA A 257 8.01 -3.49 48.84
CA ALA A 257 8.20 -4.74 49.57
C ALA A 257 7.77 -4.66 51.05
#